data_AF-A0A9K3IZH0-F1
#
_entry.id   AF-A0A9K3IZH0-F1
#
_cell.length_a   1.000
_cell.length_b   1.000
_cell.length_c   1.000
_cell.angle_alpha   90.00
_cell.angle_beta   90.00
_cell.angle_gamma   90.00
#
_symmetry.space_group_name_H-M   'P 1'
#
loop_
_entity.id
_entity.type
_entity.pdbx_description
1 polymer ?
#
loop_
_entity_poly.entity_id
_entity_poly.type
_entity_poly.pdbx_seq_one_letter_code
_entity_poly.pdbx_strand_id
1 'polypeptide(L)'
;MLWLKERGIASVAESVLNSEELDKTVAHLLVAARNDGYAQGYAECSHHVVNALKVDWDTSKSATHGVNTEVALAAAKMQFNNLQLPVMDLIDVALHSEDHVAQLKEIFPDRQEDEDEDLA
;
A
#
# COMPACT_ATOMS: atom_id res chain seq x y z
N MET A 1 23.68 -2.79 21.20
CA MET A 1 23.54 -2.72 19.72
C MET A 1 23.37 -4.08 19.02
N LEU A 2 23.82 -5.22 19.57
CA LEU A 2 23.74 -6.53 18.90
C LEU A 2 22.32 -6.86 18.41
N TRP A 3 21.31 -6.71 19.29
CA TRP A 3 19.90 -6.93 18.97
C TRP A 3 19.39 -6.09 17.78
N LEU A 4 19.74 -4.80 17.70
CA LEU A 4 19.32 -3.94 16.60
C LEU A 4 19.81 -4.49 15.25
N LYS A 5 21.07 -4.93 15.21
CA LYS A 5 21.72 -5.44 14.00
C LYS A 5 21.16 -6.80 13.59
N GLU A 6 20.91 -7.69 14.54
CA GLU A 6 20.46 -9.05 14.27
C GLU A 6 18.97 -9.11 13.94
N ARG A 7 18.17 -8.22 14.54
CA ARG A 7 16.72 -8.34 14.51
C ARG A 7 15.96 -7.03 14.50
N GLY A 8 16.35 -6.06 15.33
CA GLY A 8 15.56 -4.85 15.54
C GLY A 8 15.25 -4.07 14.27
N ILE A 9 16.22 -3.93 13.36
CA ILE A 9 16.00 -3.28 12.05
C ILE A 9 14.97 -4.04 11.21
N ALA A 10 15.07 -5.37 11.17
CA ALA A 10 14.13 -6.21 10.42
C ALA A 10 12.72 -6.13 11.01
N SER A 11 12.58 -6.19 12.34
CA SER A 11 11.28 -6.09 13.01
C SER A 11 10.62 -4.72 12.80
N VAL A 12 11.39 -3.63 12.83
CA VAL A 12 10.90 -2.29 12.47
C VAL A 12 10.40 -2.28 11.03
N ALA A 13 11.21 -2.75 10.08
CA ALA A 13 10.83 -2.76 8.66
C ALA A 13 9.59 -3.62 8.40
N GLU A 14 9.51 -4.82 8.98
CA GLU A 14 8.35 -5.71 8.88
C GLU A 14 7.09 -5.05 9.42
N SER A 15 7.17 -4.36 10.56
CA SER A 15 5.99 -3.69 11.14
C SER A 15 5.41 -2.60 10.25
N VAL A 16 6.28 -1.88 9.51
CA VAL A 16 5.88 -0.83 8.57
C VAL A 16 5.33 -1.45 7.28
N LEU A 17 6.07 -2.40 6.70
CA LEU A 17 5.74 -3.02 5.41
C LEU A 17 4.51 -3.93 5.50
N ASN A 18 4.26 -4.54 6.65
CA ASN A 18 3.12 -5.43 6.89
C ASN A 18 1.97 -4.72 7.63
N SER A 19 1.99 -3.38 7.74
CA SER A 19 0.89 -2.66 8.36
C SER A 19 -0.39 -2.81 7.54
N GLU A 20 -1.51 -3.07 8.23
CA GLU A 20 -2.80 -3.31 7.58
C GLU A 20 -3.28 -2.04 6.84
N GLU A 21 -2.95 -0.87 7.38
CA GLU A 21 -3.25 0.43 6.78
C GLU A 21 -2.51 0.63 5.45
N LEU A 22 -1.24 0.21 5.36
CA LEU A 22 -0.48 0.26 4.12
C LEU A 22 -1.07 -0.71 3.10
N ASP A 23 -1.33 -1.96 3.48
CA ASP A 23 -1.90 -2.99 2.60
C ASP A 23 -3.24 -2.53 1.99
N LYS A 24 -4.18 -2.08 2.83
CA LYS A 24 -5.48 -1.56 2.37
C LYS A 24 -5.33 -0.37 1.43
N THR A 25 -4.44 0.55 1.75
CA THR A 25 -4.25 1.78 0.96
C THR A 25 -3.61 1.47 -0.39
N VAL A 26 -2.63 0.55 -0.43
CA VAL A 26 -2.03 0.06 -1.68
C VAL A 26 -3.04 -0.70 -2.52
N ALA A 27 -3.84 -1.59 -1.91
CA ALA A 27 -4.88 -2.32 -2.62
C ALA A 27 -5.90 -1.36 -3.26
N HIS A 28 -6.34 -0.33 -2.53
CA HIS A 28 -7.23 0.70 -3.05
C HIS A 28 -6.60 1.47 -4.22
N LEU A 29 -5.34 1.90 -4.08
CA LEU A 29 -4.58 2.59 -5.13
C LEU A 29 -4.45 1.74 -6.40
N LEU A 30 -4.15 0.44 -6.27
CA LEU A 30 -4.05 -0.48 -7.39
C LEU A 30 -5.37 -0.62 -8.16
N VAL A 31 -6.49 -0.74 -7.45
CA VAL A 31 -7.82 -0.80 -8.08
C VAL A 31 -8.15 0.50 -8.80
N ALA A 32 -7.89 1.66 -8.17
CA ALA A 32 -8.13 2.95 -8.80
C ALA A 32 -7.27 3.15 -10.06
N ALA A 33 -5.98 2.79 -9.99
CA ALA A 33 -5.06 2.88 -11.12
C ALA A 33 -5.47 1.97 -12.28
N ARG A 34 -5.89 0.74 -11.96
CA ARG A 34 -6.40 -0.21 -12.96
C ARG A 34 -7.65 0.33 -13.67
N ASN A 35 -8.60 0.87 -12.91
CA ASN A 35 -9.84 1.41 -13.47
C ASN A 35 -9.57 2.61 -14.38
N ASP A 36 -8.64 3.49 -13.98
CA ASP A 36 -8.25 4.64 -14.78
C ASP A 36 -7.52 4.23 -16.07
N GLY A 37 -6.56 3.33 -15.98
CA GLY A 37 -5.89 2.77 -17.16
C GLY A 37 -6.86 2.05 -18.10
N TYR A 38 -7.84 1.32 -17.57
CA TYR A 38 -8.90 0.71 -18.37
C TYR A 38 -9.76 1.76 -19.09
N ALA A 39 -10.16 2.83 -18.40
CA ALA A 39 -10.94 3.91 -19.00
C ALA A 39 -10.19 4.61 -20.14
N GLN A 40 -8.91 4.92 -19.93
CA GLN A 40 -8.04 5.53 -20.93
C GLN A 40 -7.83 4.62 -22.14
N GLY A 41 -7.48 3.34 -21.91
CA GLY A 41 -7.29 2.37 -22.98
C GLY A 41 -8.56 2.10 -23.78
N TYR A 42 -9.73 2.07 -23.12
CA TYR A 42 -11.00 1.95 -23.82
C TYR A 42 -11.27 3.18 -24.70
N ALA A 43 -11.02 4.39 -24.19
CA ALA A 43 -11.20 5.62 -24.96
C ALA A 43 -10.29 5.67 -26.20
N GLU A 44 -9.03 5.24 -26.07
CA GLU A 44 -8.09 5.11 -27.19
C GLU A 44 -8.59 4.10 -28.23
N CYS A 45 -9.04 2.92 -27.78
CA CYS A 45 -9.64 1.92 -28.67
C CYS A 45 -10.87 2.45 -29.40
N SER A 46 -11.79 3.12 -28.69
CA SER A 46 -12.96 3.77 -29.29
C SER A 46 -12.55 4.78 -30.36
N HIS A 47 -11.55 5.62 -30.08
CA HIS A 47 -11.02 6.57 -31.05
C HIS A 47 -10.49 5.88 -32.33
N HIS A 48 -9.75 4.77 -32.18
CA HIS A 48 -9.26 4.01 -33.33
C HIS A 48 -10.40 3.39 -34.16
N VAL A 49 -11.43 2.84 -33.51
CA VAL A 49 -12.61 2.27 -34.18
C VAL A 49 -13.34 3.34 -35.01
N VAL A 50 -13.62 4.49 -34.41
CA VAL A 50 -14.24 5.63 -35.11
C VAL A 50 -13.42 6.03 -36.33
N ASN A 51 -12.10 6.14 -36.15
CA ASN A 51 -11.21 6.56 -37.24
C ASN A 51 -11.11 5.54 -38.38
N ALA A 52 -11.03 4.24 -38.07
CA ALA A 52 -10.85 3.19 -39.07
C ALA A 52 -12.14 2.86 -39.81
N LEU A 53 -13.27 2.75 -39.09
CA LEU A 53 -14.53 2.28 -39.65
C LEU A 53 -15.48 3.41 -40.04
N LYS A 54 -15.19 4.66 -39.63
CA LYS A 54 -16.05 5.83 -39.88
C LYS A 54 -17.47 5.65 -39.32
N VAL A 55 -17.58 5.01 -38.16
CA VAL A 55 -18.84 4.78 -37.44
C VAL A 55 -18.85 5.58 -36.15
N ASP A 56 -20.04 5.88 -35.65
CA ASP A 56 -20.21 6.45 -34.31
C ASP A 56 -19.99 5.36 -33.26
N TRP A 57 -18.93 5.53 -32.47
CA TRP A 57 -18.58 4.64 -31.38
C TRP A 57 -18.03 5.46 -30.21
N ASP A 58 -18.62 5.28 -29.03
CA ASP A 58 -18.29 6.05 -27.83
C ASP A 58 -17.78 5.13 -26.69
N THR A 59 -17.80 5.63 -25.46
CA THR A 59 -17.39 4.87 -24.26
C THR A 59 -18.59 4.32 -23.48
N SER A 60 -19.82 4.37 -24.00
CA SER A 60 -21.05 3.93 -23.30
C SER A 60 -21.07 2.46 -22.92
N LYS A 61 -20.28 1.64 -23.61
CA LYS A 61 -20.11 0.20 -23.34
C LYS A 61 -18.91 -0.12 -22.45
N SER A 62 -18.18 0.89 -21.98
CA SER A 62 -17.08 0.72 -21.05
C SER A 62 -17.60 0.31 -19.66
N ALA A 63 -16.91 -0.62 -18.99
CA ALA A 63 -17.19 -0.97 -17.59
C ALA A 63 -16.98 0.22 -16.62
N THR A 64 -16.23 1.25 -17.04
CA THR A 64 -16.01 2.50 -16.29
C THR A 64 -16.86 3.65 -16.82
N HIS A 65 -17.88 3.38 -17.65
CA HIS A 65 -18.74 4.43 -18.19
C HIS A 65 -19.42 5.23 -17.08
N GLY A 66 -19.38 6.56 -17.19
CA GLY A 66 -19.97 7.48 -16.21
C GLY A 66 -19.18 7.61 -14.90
N VAL A 67 -18.03 6.92 -14.76
CA VAL A 67 -17.16 7.02 -13.58
C VAL A 67 -16.00 7.96 -13.89
N ASN A 68 -15.74 8.93 -13.00
CA ASN A 68 -14.55 9.76 -13.08
C ASN A 68 -13.34 9.04 -12.45
N THR A 69 -12.72 8.15 -13.23
CA THR A 69 -11.60 7.32 -12.76
C THR A 69 -10.34 8.12 -12.47
N GLU A 70 -10.12 9.22 -13.19
CA GLU A 70 -8.97 10.11 -12.98
C GLU A 70 -9.02 10.74 -11.59
N VAL A 71 -10.18 11.29 -11.20
CA VAL A 71 -10.39 11.87 -9.87
C VAL A 71 -10.29 10.79 -8.79
N ALA A 72 -10.84 9.60 -9.01
CA ALA A 72 -10.72 8.50 -8.07
C ALA A 72 -9.25 8.07 -7.85
N LEU A 73 -8.46 7.99 -8.93
CA LEU A 73 -7.03 7.71 -8.85
C LEU A 73 -6.27 8.84 -8.13
N ALA A 74 -6.58 10.11 -8.43
CA ALA A 74 -5.96 11.25 -7.74
C ALA A 74 -6.25 11.22 -6.23
N ALA A 75 -7.48 10.91 -5.83
CA ALA A 75 -7.86 10.77 -4.43
C ALA A 75 -7.12 9.59 -3.75
N ALA A 76 -7.04 8.43 -4.41
CA ALA A 76 -6.31 7.27 -3.87
C ALA A 76 -4.80 7.56 -3.72
N LYS A 77 -4.19 8.27 -4.68
CA LYS A 77 -2.79 8.74 -4.58
C LYS A 77 -2.60 9.70 -3.41
N MET A 78 -3.53 10.64 -3.23
CA MET A 78 -3.49 11.56 -2.09
C MET A 78 -3.60 10.81 -0.77
N GLN A 79 -4.47 9.81 -0.67
CA GLN A 79 -4.59 8.97 0.52
C GLN A 79 -3.29 8.21 0.81
N PHE A 80 -2.68 7.59 -0.20
CA PHE A 80 -1.41 6.87 -0.06
C PHE A 80 -0.27 7.79 0.37
N ASN A 81 -0.10 8.95 -0.28
CA ASN A 81 1.00 9.87 0.01
C ASN A 81 0.91 10.52 1.40
N ASN A 82 -0.30 10.61 1.96
CA ASN A 82 -0.53 11.19 3.29
C ASN A 82 -0.79 10.12 4.36
N LEU A 83 -0.62 8.84 4.03
CA LEU A 83 -0.88 7.74 4.95
C LEU A 83 -0.01 7.88 6.19
N GLN A 84 -0.64 7.91 7.36
CA GLN A 84 0.04 7.83 8.65
C GLN A 84 -0.05 6.39 9.14
N LEU A 85 1.09 5.83 9.51
CA LEU A 85 1.18 4.49 10.08
C LEU A 85 1.37 4.63 11.59
N PRO A 86 0.44 4.16 12.44
CA PRO A 86 0.56 4.31 13.89
C PRO A 86 1.88 3.76 14.46
N VAL A 87 2.42 2.70 13.85
CA VAL A 87 3.70 2.13 14.26
C VAL A 87 4.88 3.08 14.05
N MET A 88 4.82 3.98 13.06
CA MET A 88 5.87 4.98 12.82
C MET A 88 5.94 6.00 13.95
N ASP A 89 4.80 6.41 14.50
CA ASP A 89 4.77 7.32 15.65
C ASP A 89 5.37 6.67 16.89
N LEU A 90 5.08 5.38 17.13
CA LEU A 90 5.67 4.61 18.23
C LEU A 90 7.19 4.46 18.08
N ILE A 91 7.66 4.18 16.86
CA ILE A 91 9.09 4.11 16.55
C ILE A 91 9.76 5.47 16.78
N ASP A 92 9.15 6.56 16.31
CA ASP A 92 9.72 7.90 16.48
C ASP A 92 9.87 8.27 17.95
N VAL A 93 8.83 8.02 18.77
CA VAL A 93 8.89 8.23 20.22
C VAL A 93 10.00 7.38 20.86
N ALA A 94 10.11 6.10 20.49
CA ALA A 94 11.14 5.21 21.01
C ALA A 94 12.55 5.68 20.65
N LEU A 95 12.77 6.18 19.44
CA LEU A 95 14.09 6.66 18.98
C LEU A 95 14.56 7.93 19.70
N HIS A 96 13.64 8.73 20.25
CA HIS A 96 13.97 9.92 21.05
C HIS A 96 14.31 9.60 22.52
N SER A 97 14.16 8.35 22.97
CA SER A 97 14.52 7.90 24.32
C SER A 97 16.03 7.78 24.52
N GLU A 98 16.51 8.04 25.74
CA GLU A 98 17.90 7.74 26.15
C GLU A 98 18.24 6.25 25.98
N ASP A 99 17.26 5.36 26.22
CA ASP A 99 17.37 3.92 25.96
C ASP A 99 16.39 3.49 24.86
N HIS A 100 16.65 4.00 23.65
CA HIS A 100 15.90 3.65 22.45
C HIS A 100 15.87 2.14 22.16
N VAL A 101 16.91 1.40 22.55
CA VAL A 101 16.95 -0.06 22.32
C VAL A 101 15.94 -0.77 23.21
N ALA A 102 15.86 -0.41 24.49
CA ALA A 102 14.85 -0.98 25.39
C ALA A 102 13.43 -0.62 24.93
N GLN A 103 13.17 0.63 24.55
CA GLN A 103 11.86 1.06 24.06
C GLN A 103 11.46 0.33 22.77
N LEU A 104 12.37 0.18 21.80
CA LEU A 104 12.09 -0.59 20.60
C LEU A 104 11.82 -2.07 20.88
N LYS A 105 12.44 -2.65 21.92
CA LYS A 105 12.16 -4.03 22.35
C LYS A 105 10.78 -4.19 23.02
N GLU A 106 10.26 -3.14 23.65
CA GLU A 106 8.88 -3.15 24.18
C GLU A 106 7.85 -3.17 23.04
N ILE A 107 8.14 -2.44 21.96
CA ILE A 107 7.28 -2.40 20.76
C ILE A 107 7.44 -3.69 19.94
N PHE A 108 8.67 -4.17 19.80
CA PHE A 108 9.04 -5.34 19.01
C PHE A 108 9.71 -6.38 19.91
N PRO A 109 8.93 -7.10 20.74
CA PRO A 109 9.50 -8.10 21.63
C PRO A 109 10.20 -9.18 20.82
N ASP A 110 11.20 -9.80 21.45
CA ASP A 110 11.76 -11.01 20.91
C ASP A 110 10.63 -12.03 20.80
N ARG A 111 10.42 -12.55 19.58
CA ARG A 111 9.66 -13.78 19.33
C ARG A 111 10.22 -14.74 20.36
N GLN A 112 9.38 -15.16 21.30
CA GLN A 112 9.62 -16.42 21.98
C GLN A 112 9.88 -17.40 20.85
N GLU A 113 11.10 -17.92 20.81
CA GLU A 113 11.28 -19.23 20.21
C GLU A 113 10.28 -20.07 21.00
N ASP A 114 9.12 -20.34 20.39
CA ASP A 114 8.28 -21.40 20.89
C ASP A 114 9.24 -22.57 21.00
N GLU A 115 9.45 -23.03 22.25
CA GLU A 115 10.06 -24.30 22.53
C GLU A 115 9.14 -25.35 21.89
N ASP A 116 9.22 -25.50 20.57
CA ASP A 116 8.92 -26.73 19.86
C ASP A 116 10.06 -27.72 20.20
N GLU A 117 10.30 -27.90 21.50
CA GLU A 117 10.80 -29.15 22.04
C GLU A 117 9.64 -30.13 21.99
N ASP A 118 9.90 -31.26 21.33
CA ASP A 118 9.14 -32.50 21.37
C ASP A 118 7.73 -32.49 20.76
N LEU A 119 7.66 -32.84 19.47
CA LEU A 119 7.01 -34.10 19.08
C LEU A 119 7.71 -34.69 17.85
N ALA A 120 8.70 -35.54 18.14
CA ALA A 120 9.25 -36.55 17.26
C ALA A 120 8.20 -37.59 16.80
#